data_AF-A0A7J7PYZ6-F1
#
_entry.id   AF-A0A7J7PYZ6-F1
#
_cell.length_a   1.000
_cell.length_b   1.000
_cell.length_c   1.000
_cell.angle_alpha   90.00
_cell.angle_beta   90.00
_cell.angle_gamma   90.00
#
_symmetry.space_group_name_H-M   'P 1'
#
loop_
_entity.id
_entity.type
_entity.pdbx_description
1 polymer ?
#
loop_
_entity_poly.entity_id
_entity_poly.type
_entity_poly.pdbx_seq_one_letter_code
_entity_poly.pdbx_strand_id
1 'polypeptide(L)'
;MAELTRRATTLIKEMIAADGKLPPFNGGTGGARNAAAAAAAAAAGKMRANCLIRVRWQQRMLRAEVKENSSPAEEQFFKDYDKALNEYMGMGDLTPPKDANVRVMVLRDHGSITFSHSASVPLVKGSVHNLKCSEAEHLVRLGVLQVLDPNC
;
A
#
# COMPACT_ATOMS: atom_id res chain seq x y z
N MET A 1 31.82 -11.02 -21.24
CA MET A 1 30.73 -11.99 -21.47
C MET A 1 30.21 -12.56 -20.15
N ALA A 2 31.05 -13.21 -19.35
CA ALA A 2 30.66 -13.78 -18.06
C ALA A 2 30.21 -12.74 -17.02
N GLU A 3 30.77 -11.53 -17.05
CA GLU A 3 30.55 -10.55 -15.99
C GLU A 3 29.15 -9.94 -15.97
N LEU A 4 28.55 -9.65 -17.14
CA LEU A 4 27.19 -9.12 -17.23
C LEU A 4 26.15 -10.15 -16.77
N THR A 5 26.28 -11.39 -17.25
CA THR A 5 25.41 -12.49 -16.83
C THR A 5 25.59 -12.78 -15.34
N ARG A 6 26.83 -12.77 -14.83
CA ARG A 6 27.12 -12.93 -13.40
C ARG A 6 26.45 -11.84 -12.57
N ARG A 7 26.54 -10.57 -12.98
CA ARG A 7 25.90 -9.43 -12.29
C ARG A 7 24.36 -9.57 -12.27
N ALA A 8 23.74 -9.91 -13.40
CA ALA A 8 22.28 -10.10 -13.45
C ALA A 8 21.82 -11.26 -12.55
N THR A 9 22.54 -12.39 -12.57
CA THR A 9 22.21 -13.53 -11.71
C THR A 9 22.45 -13.24 -10.22
N THR A 10 23.48 -12.47 -9.88
CA THR A 10 23.69 -11.99 -8.50
C THR A 10 22.53 -11.13 -8.05
N LEU A 11 22.06 -10.21 -8.89
CA LEU A 11 20.94 -9.32 -8.57
C LEU A 11 19.63 -10.12 -8.36
N ILE A 12 19.40 -11.16 -9.15
CA ILE A 12 18.27 -12.08 -8.95
C ILE A 12 18.37 -12.79 -7.59
N LYS A 13 19.57 -13.27 -7.21
CA LYS A 13 19.78 -13.90 -5.89
C LYS A 13 19.56 -12.93 -4.75
N GLU A 14 20.06 -11.70 -4.86
CA GLU A 14 19.82 -10.63 -3.89
C GLU A 14 18.32 -10.33 -3.74
N MET A 15 17.59 -10.30 -4.87
CA MET A 15 16.14 -10.10 -4.86
C MET A 15 15.36 -11.24 -4.19
N ILE A 16 15.80 -12.48 -4.40
CA ILE A 16 15.21 -13.65 -3.71
C ILE A 16 15.50 -13.57 -2.21
N ALA A 17 16.72 -13.21 -1.82
CA ALA A 17 17.12 -13.09 -0.42
C ALA A 17 16.46 -11.90 0.31
N ALA A 18 16.18 -10.81 -0.40
CA ALA A 18 15.55 -9.61 0.15
C ALA A 18 14.05 -9.77 0.46
N ASP A 19 13.45 -10.91 0.11
CA ASP A 19 12.05 -11.28 0.38
C ASP A 19 11.06 -10.13 0.14
N GLY A 20 11.21 -9.51 -1.03
CA GLY A 20 10.32 -8.44 -1.46
C GLY A 20 10.67 -7.01 -0.98
N LYS A 21 11.78 -6.82 -0.29
CA LYS A 21 12.40 -5.48 -0.17
C LYS A 21 13.20 -5.19 -1.44
N LEU A 22 13.28 -3.91 -1.83
CA LEU A 22 14.07 -3.50 -2.98
C LEU A 22 15.56 -3.40 -2.57
N PRO A 23 16.45 -4.25 -3.09
CA PRO A 23 17.87 -4.15 -2.80
C PRO A 23 18.49 -2.91 -3.48
N PRO A 24 19.65 -2.42 -3.00
CA PRO A 24 20.34 -1.30 -3.63
C PRO A 24 20.63 -1.54 -5.11
N PHE A 25 20.52 -0.49 -5.92
CA PHE A 25 20.79 -0.57 -7.34
C PHE A 25 22.30 -0.62 -7.62
N ASN A 26 22.83 -1.81 -7.91
CA ASN A 26 24.27 -2.02 -8.11
C ASN A 26 24.77 -1.79 -9.55
N GLY A 27 24.17 -0.83 -10.27
CA GLY A 27 24.68 -0.36 -11.58
C GLY A 27 24.24 -1.21 -12.78
N GLY A 28 24.01 -0.52 -13.90
CA GLY A 28 23.34 -1.04 -15.09
C GLY A 28 24.05 -2.20 -15.80
N THR A 29 23.25 -3.12 -16.31
CA THR A 29 23.62 -4.08 -17.34
C THR A 29 23.93 -3.32 -18.63
N GLY A 30 25.15 -2.79 -18.75
CA GLY A 30 25.63 -2.21 -20.00
C GLY A 30 25.32 -3.14 -21.18
N GLY A 31 24.86 -2.55 -22.30
CA GLY A 31 24.23 -3.18 -23.45
C GLY A 31 24.50 -4.68 -23.60
N ALA A 32 23.45 -5.49 -23.38
CA ALA A 32 23.53 -6.93 -23.48
C ALA A 32 24.05 -7.34 -24.86
N ARG A 33 25.22 -8.00 -24.87
CA ARG A 33 25.90 -8.41 -26.12
C ARG A 33 25.39 -9.76 -26.67
N ASN A 34 24.45 -10.43 -25.98
CA ASN A 34 23.81 -11.68 -26.42
C ASN A 34 22.42 -11.87 -25.77
N ALA A 35 21.64 -12.82 -26.31
CA ALA A 35 20.26 -13.09 -25.89
C ALA A 35 20.14 -13.59 -24.43
N ALA A 36 21.07 -14.43 -23.97
CA ALA A 36 21.03 -14.97 -22.60
C ALA A 36 21.27 -13.89 -21.54
N ALA A 37 22.23 -12.98 -21.77
CA ALA A 37 22.49 -11.84 -20.89
C ALA A 37 21.34 -10.83 -20.95
N ALA A 38 20.72 -10.63 -22.12
CA ALA A 38 19.54 -9.78 -22.26
C ALA A 38 18.34 -10.32 -21.47
N ALA A 39 18.07 -11.63 -21.55
CA ALA A 39 17.00 -12.28 -20.82
C ALA A 39 17.20 -12.19 -19.30
N ALA A 40 18.41 -12.45 -18.81
CA ALA A 40 18.73 -12.34 -17.38
C ALA A 40 18.60 -10.90 -16.87
N ALA A 41 19.05 -9.91 -17.64
CA ALA A 41 18.91 -8.50 -17.32
C ALA A 41 17.43 -8.05 -17.30
N ALA A 42 16.64 -8.49 -18.29
CA ALA A 42 15.21 -8.20 -18.37
C ALA A 42 14.45 -8.85 -17.20
N ALA A 43 14.78 -10.09 -16.83
CA ALA A 43 14.20 -10.76 -15.67
C ALA A 43 14.51 -10.00 -14.38
N ALA A 44 15.77 -9.61 -14.16
CA ALA A 44 16.17 -8.79 -13.01
C ALA A 44 15.42 -7.44 -12.96
N GLY A 45 15.31 -6.75 -14.11
CA GLY A 45 14.55 -5.51 -14.22
C GLY A 45 13.06 -5.69 -13.92
N LYS A 46 12.44 -6.76 -14.43
CA LYS A 46 11.03 -7.09 -14.16
C LYS A 46 10.78 -7.38 -12.68
N MET A 47 11.68 -8.12 -12.02
CA MET A 47 11.56 -8.40 -10.58
C MET A 47 11.62 -7.12 -9.76
N ARG A 48 12.54 -6.20 -10.08
CA ARG A 48 12.63 -4.89 -9.42
C ARG A 48 11.39 -4.03 -9.65
N ALA A 49 10.89 -3.97 -10.89
CA ALA A 49 9.64 -3.27 -11.22
C ALA A 49 8.44 -3.81 -10.43
N ASN A 50 8.31 -5.13 -10.28
CA ASN A 50 7.25 -5.75 -9.48
C ASN A 50 7.33 -5.35 -7.99
N CYS A 51 8.54 -5.23 -7.42
CA CYS A 51 8.72 -4.71 -6.07
C CYS A 51 8.22 -3.27 -5.96
N LEU A 52 8.57 -2.40 -6.91
CA LEU A 52 8.10 -1.00 -6.93
C LEU A 52 6.57 -0.90 -7.04
N ILE A 53 5.94 -1.74 -7.85
CA ILE A 53 4.49 -1.84 -7.94
C ILE A 53 3.89 -2.23 -6.58
N ARG A 54 4.43 -3.26 -5.92
CA ARG A 54 3.94 -3.67 -4.59
C ARG A 54 4.11 -2.55 -3.55
N VAL A 55 5.24 -1.84 -3.57
CA VAL A 55 5.45 -0.66 -2.72
C VAL A 55 4.37 0.39 -2.99
N ARG A 56 4.04 0.67 -4.26
CA ARG A 56 2.98 1.63 -4.63
C ARG A 56 1.59 1.25 -4.09
N TRP A 57 1.28 -0.05 -4.05
CA TRP A 57 0.01 -0.53 -3.51
C TRP A 57 -0.04 -0.47 -1.97
N GLN A 58 1.11 -0.60 -1.30
CA GLN A 58 1.19 -0.44 0.16
C GLN A 58 1.25 1.03 0.59
N GLN A 59 1.85 1.89 -0.23
CA GLN A 59 2.16 3.28 0.10
C GLN A 59 2.05 4.16 -1.15
N ARG A 60 1.34 5.30 -1.04
CA ARG A 60 1.16 6.21 -2.18
C ARG A 60 2.44 6.91 -2.63
N MET A 61 3.41 7.07 -1.74
CA MET A 61 4.67 7.78 -2.01
C MET A 61 5.87 6.86 -1.74
N LEU A 62 6.93 7.03 -2.53
CA LEU A 62 8.17 6.31 -2.36
C LEU A 62 8.92 6.85 -1.13
N ARG A 63 9.17 6.01 -0.12
CA ARG A 63 9.98 6.38 1.06
C ARG A 63 11.43 6.68 0.67
N ALA A 64 12.09 7.52 1.45
CA ALA A 64 13.51 7.87 1.25
C ALA A 64 14.41 6.63 1.13
N GLU A 65 14.23 5.64 2.01
CA GLU A 65 14.99 4.37 2.00
C GLU A 65 14.88 3.60 0.67
N VAL A 66 13.68 3.56 0.07
CA VAL A 66 13.45 2.86 -1.21
C VAL A 66 13.98 3.70 -2.37
N LYS A 67 13.86 5.02 -2.25
CA LYS A 67 14.35 5.98 -3.25
C LYS A 67 15.87 5.91 -3.37
N GLU A 68 16.61 5.86 -2.26
CA GLU A 68 18.08 5.71 -2.25
C GLU A 68 18.55 4.42 -2.92
N ASN A 69 17.73 3.36 -2.84
CA ASN A 69 18.02 2.06 -3.47
C ASN A 69 17.52 1.94 -4.93
N SER A 70 16.85 2.98 -5.44
CA SER A 70 16.27 3.01 -6.78
C SER A 70 17.19 3.73 -7.77
N SER A 71 17.17 3.30 -9.02
CA SER A 71 17.81 4.05 -10.10
C SER A 71 16.91 5.20 -10.60
N PRO A 72 17.45 6.23 -11.27
CA PRO A 72 16.64 7.30 -11.86
C PRO A 72 15.58 6.81 -12.86
N ALA A 73 15.87 5.74 -13.60
CA ALA A 73 14.93 5.12 -14.53
C ALA A 73 13.76 4.44 -13.78
N GLU A 74 14.05 3.83 -12.63
CA GLU A 74 13.04 3.21 -11.76
C GLU A 74 12.17 4.24 -11.04
N GLU A 75 12.76 5.36 -10.63
CA GLU A 75 11.99 6.49 -10.09
C GLU A 75 11.02 7.04 -11.14
N GLN A 76 11.46 7.18 -12.39
CA GLN A 76 10.60 7.63 -13.48
C GLN A 76 9.48 6.61 -13.75
N PHE A 77 9.81 5.32 -13.82
CA PHE A 77 8.83 4.24 -13.96
C PHE A 77 7.77 4.29 -12.84
N PHE A 78 8.18 4.51 -11.59
CA PHE A 78 7.25 4.62 -10.47
C PHE A 78 6.29 5.81 -10.62
N LYS A 79 6.78 6.97 -11.06
CA LYS A 79 5.95 8.16 -11.31
C LYS A 79 4.95 7.92 -12.44
N ASP A 80 5.40 7.30 -13.53
CA ASP A 80 4.55 7.00 -14.68
C ASP A 80 3.46 5.97 -14.31
N TYR A 81 3.83 4.94 -13.53
CA TYR A 81 2.90 3.96 -13.00
C TYR A 81 1.90 4.59 -12.02
N ASP A 82 2.35 5.47 -11.11
CA ASP A 82 1.47 6.21 -10.20
C ASP A 82 0.45 7.04 -10.95
N LYS A 83 0.88 7.78 -11.99
CA LYS A 83 -0.01 8.56 -12.84
C LYS A 83 -1.06 7.68 -13.51
N ALA A 84 -0.64 6.60 -14.17
CA ALA A 84 -1.55 5.67 -14.85
C ALA A 84 -2.53 5.02 -13.87
N LEU A 85 -2.07 4.68 -12.67
CA LEU A 85 -2.90 4.09 -11.63
C LEU A 85 -3.91 5.11 -11.07
N ASN A 86 -3.52 6.37 -10.90
CA ASN A 86 -4.44 7.43 -10.46
C ASN A 86 -5.48 7.74 -11.53
N GLU A 87 -5.11 7.72 -12.82
CA GLU A 87 -6.06 7.82 -13.94
C GLU A 87 -7.06 6.65 -13.92
N TYR A 88 -6.57 5.42 -13.74
CA TYR A 88 -7.42 4.23 -13.60
C TYR A 88 -8.36 4.32 -12.40
N MET A 89 -7.84 4.68 -11.22
CA MET A 89 -8.65 4.85 -10.01
C MET A 89 -9.67 5.99 -10.13
N GLY A 90 -9.35 7.05 -10.88
CA GLY A 90 -10.26 8.16 -11.13
C GLY A 90 -11.40 7.83 -12.11
N MET A 91 -11.28 6.76 -12.89
CA MET A 91 -12.34 6.28 -13.79
C MET A 91 -13.32 5.30 -13.15
N GLY A 92 -12.99 4.78 -11.96
CA GLY A 92 -13.91 3.95 -11.19
C GLY A 92 -14.52 4.76 -10.06
N ASP A 93 -15.86 4.80 -9.98
CA ASP A 93 -16.54 5.04 -8.72
C ASP A 93 -16.22 3.86 -7.79
N LEU A 94 -15.02 3.90 -7.19
CA LEU A 94 -14.59 3.05 -6.09
C LEU A 94 -15.06 3.65 -4.76
N THR A 95 -16.15 4.42 -4.78
CA THR A 95 -16.88 4.70 -3.55
C THR A 95 -17.42 3.35 -3.08
N PRO A 96 -16.90 2.78 -1.97
CA PRO A 96 -17.61 1.66 -1.36
C PRO A 96 -19.06 2.09 -1.16
N PRO A 97 -20.04 1.18 -1.34
CA PRO A 97 -21.45 1.50 -1.19
C PRO A 97 -21.64 2.36 0.06
N LYS A 98 -22.35 3.50 -0.08
CA LYS A 98 -22.59 4.53 0.94
C LYS A 98 -22.38 3.99 2.35
N ASP A 99 -21.37 4.55 3.05
CA ASP A 99 -20.98 4.23 4.42
C ASP A 99 -22.17 3.72 5.24
N ALA A 100 -22.18 2.39 5.48
CA ALA A 100 -23.30 1.73 6.11
C ALA A 100 -23.37 2.17 7.58
N ASN A 101 -24.60 2.31 8.07
CA ASN A 101 -24.80 2.55 9.49
C ASN A 101 -24.67 1.22 10.23
N VAL A 102 -23.85 1.20 11.26
CA VAL A 102 -23.57 0.05 12.11
C VAL A 102 -24.11 0.33 13.51
N ARG A 103 -24.77 -0.67 14.11
CA ARG A 103 -25.21 -0.60 15.50
C ARG A 103 -24.06 -0.95 16.43
N VAL A 104 -23.76 -0.04 17.35
CA VAL A 104 -22.65 -0.14 18.30
C VAL A 104 -23.13 0.10 19.73
N MET A 105 -22.58 -0.65 20.68
CA MET A 105 -22.82 -0.51 22.11
C MET A 105 -21.60 0.12 22.79
N VAL A 106 -21.84 1.06 23.71
CA VAL A 106 -20.78 1.73 24.47
C VAL A 106 -20.31 0.84 25.62
N LEU A 107 -19.01 0.52 25.65
CA LEU A 107 -18.40 -0.28 26.72
C LEU A 107 -17.90 0.57 27.90
N ARG A 108 -17.53 1.82 27.65
CA ARG A 108 -16.99 2.77 28.64
C ARG A 108 -17.53 4.17 28.39
N ASP A 109 -17.83 4.89 29.47
CA ASP A 109 -18.22 6.30 29.37
C ASP A 109 -17.12 7.12 28.71
N HIS A 110 -17.47 7.87 27.67
CA HIS A 110 -16.50 8.64 26.88
C HIS A 110 -16.94 10.11 26.68
N GLY A 111 -17.82 10.61 27.53
CA GLY A 111 -18.37 11.97 27.41
C GLY A 111 -19.13 12.16 26.10
N SER A 112 -19.25 13.41 25.64
CA SER A 112 -19.99 13.77 24.42
C SER A 112 -19.05 13.93 23.23
N ILE A 113 -19.23 13.14 22.17
CA ILE A 113 -18.48 13.27 20.91
C ILE A 113 -19.37 13.92 19.85
N THR A 114 -18.80 14.86 19.09
CA THR A 114 -19.45 15.47 17.93
C THR A 114 -19.10 14.66 16.69
N PHE A 115 -20.09 13.99 16.10
CA PHE A 115 -19.93 13.26 14.84
C PHE A 115 -20.14 14.19 13.64
N SER A 116 -19.71 13.76 12.46
CA SER A 116 -19.71 14.61 11.26
C SER A 116 -21.12 14.92 10.73
N HIS A 117 -22.09 14.05 11.01
CA HIS A 117 -23.48 14.17 10.50
C HIS A 117 -24.53 14.27 11.61
N SER A 118 -24.18 14.06 12.88
CA SER A 118 -25.12 14.16 14.00
C SER A 118 -24.66 15.21 15.01
N ALA A 119 -25.63 15.78 15.73
CA ALA A 119 -25.36 16.59 16.91
C ALA A 119 -24.53 15.79 17.94
N SER A 120 -23.93 16.51 18.89
CA SER A 120 -23.12 15.91 19.96
C SER A 120 -23.89 14.81 20.69
N VAL A 121 -23.37 13.58 20.67
CA VAL A 121 -24.02 12.42 21.30
C VAL A 121 -23.26 12.05 22.57
N PRO A 122 -23.94 11.97 23.73
CA PRO A 122 -23.33 11.47 24.96
C PRO A 122 -23.13 9.95 24.87
N LEU A 123 -21.88 9.50 24.98
CA LEU A 123 -21.53 8.09 25.04
C LEU A 123 -21.54 7.62 26.49
N VAL A 124 -22.67 7.06 26.90
CA VAL A 124 -22.89 6.51 28.24
C VAL A 124 -22.76 4.99 28.16
N LYS A 125 -22.07 4.38 29.11
CA LYS A 125 -21.86 2.93 29.18
C LYS A 125 -23.19 2.17 29.09
N GLY A 126 -23.25 1.24 28.15
CA GLY A 126 -24.43 0.41 27.88
C GLY A 126 -25.46 1.05 26.93
N SER A 127 -25.27 2.30 26.48
CA SER A 127 -26.11 2.86 25.42
C SER A 127 -25.78 2.24 24.06
N VAL A 128 -26.78 2.21 23.18
CA VAL A 128 -26.65 1.73 21.81
C VAL A 128 -26.85 2.90 20.86
N HIS A 129 -25.93 3.06 19.91
CA HIS A 129 -25.97 4.11 18.90
C HIS A 129 -25.88 3.50 17.50
N ASN A 130 -26.47 4.19 16.53
CA ASN A 130 -26.35 3.85 15.12
C ASN A 130 -25.45 4.88 14.46
N LEU A 131 -24.23 4.48 14.12
CA LEU A 131 -23.19 5.37 13.61
C LEU A 131 -22.71 4.87 12.25
N LYS A 132 -22.15 5.77 11.44
CA LYS A 132 -21.47 5.37 10.22
C LYS A 132 -20.25 4.49 10.55
N CYS A 133 -19.95 3.50 9.71
CA CYS A 133 -18.82 2.60 9.91
C CYS A 133 -17.50 3.39 10.05
N SER A 134 -17.29 4.42 9.22
CA SER A 134 -16.09 5.27 9.30
C SER A 134 -15.92 6.00 10.64
N GLU A 135 -17.02 6.38 11.29
CA GLU A 135 -17.00 7.10 12.58
C GLU A 135 -16.84 6.14 13.76
N ALA A 136 -17.47 4.96 13.67
CA ALA A 136 -17.39 3.93 14.69
C ALA A 136 -16.03 3.24 14.73
N GLU A 137 -15.37 3.04 13.58
CA GLU A 137 -14.16 2.23 13.45
C GLU A 137 -13.04 2.67 14.42
N HIS A 138 -12.80 3.97 14.53
CA HIS A 138 -11.77 4.49 15.44
C HIS A 138 -12.07 4.15 16.91
N LEU A 139 -13.32 4.34 17.33
CA LEU A 139 -13.76 4.10 18.72
C LEU A 139 -13.85 2.61 19.06
N VAL A 140 -14.15 1.77 18.08
CA VAL A 140 -14.10 0.30 18.21
C VAL A 140 -12.65 -0.16 18.38
N ARG A 141 -11.71 0.36 17.58
CA ARG A 141 -10.27 0.03 17.74
C ARG A 141 -9.71 0.46 19.10
N LEU A 142 -10.23 1.54 19.67
CA LEU A 142 -9.87 2.01 21.03
C LEU A 142 -10.55 1.19 22.15
N GLY A 143 -11.47 0.29 21.82
CA GLY A 143 -12.21 -0.52 22.80
C GLY A 143 -13.27 0.27 23.59
N VAL A 144 -13.68 1.43 23.09
CA VAL A 144 -14.75 2.26 23.68
C VAL A 144 -16.12 1.75 23.23
N LEU A 145 -16.23 1.31 21.98
CA LEU A 145 -17.46 0.78 21.38
C LEU A 145 -17.30 -0.68 20.98
N GLN A 146 -18.41 -1.41 20.96
CA GLN A 146 -18.51 -2.77 20.44
C GLN A 146 -19.56 -2.84 19.35
N VAL A 147 -19.23 -3.46 18.21
CA VAL A 147 -20.19 -3.72 17.13
C VAL A 147 -21.13 -4.85 17.55
N LEU A 148 -22.43 -4.60 17.43
CA LEU A 148 -23.47 -5.58 17.78
C LEU A 148 -23.84 -6.50 16.59
N ASP A 149 -23.74 -6.00 15.36
CA ASP A 149 -24.07 -6.75 14.14
C ASP A 149 -22.79 -7.07 13.34
N PRO A 150 -22.33 -8.33 13.27
CA PRO A 150 -21.07 -8.70 12.60
C PRO A 150 -21.15 -8.78 11.06
N ASN A 151 -22.31 -8.49 10.45
CA ASN A 151 -22.54 -8.57 9.01
C ASN A 151 -22.57 -7.19 8.31
N CYS A 152 -21.86 -6.20 8.85
CA CYS A 152 -21.54 -4.95 8.17
C CYS A 152 -20.04 -4.91 7.86
#